data_AF-V6IXV6-F1
#
_entry.id   AF-V6IXV6-F1
#
_cell.length_a   1.000
_cell.length_b   1.000
_cell.length_c   1.000
_cell.angle_alpha   90.00
_cell.angle_beta   90.00
_cell.angle_gamma   90.00
#
_symmetry.space_group_name_H-M   'P 1'
#
loop_
_entity.id
_entity.type
_entity.pdbx_description
1 polymer ?
#
loop_
_entity_poly.entity_id
_entity_poly.type
_entity_poly.pdbx_seq_one_letter_code
_entity_poly.pdbx_strand_id
1 'polypeptide(L)' 'MFLVVILILVGGYFLFRQTGSNRFSQAKTSNAEEILKQRFVSGEIDEDTYNRMLKTIRT' A
#
# COMPACT_ATOMS: atom_id res chain seq x y z
N MET A 1 -9.80 -1.85 39.14
CA MET A 1 -10.22 -2.94 38.23
C MET A 1 -10.89 -2.40 36.97
N PHE A 2 -11.92 -1.54 37.07
CA PHE A 2 -12.61 -0.98 35.88
C PHE A 2 -11.72 -0.10 34.97
N LEU A 3 -10.82 0.70 35.57
CA LEU A 3 -9.85 1.54 34.83
C LEU A 3 -8.88 0.73 33.95
N VAL A 4 -8.48 -0.46 34.41
CA VAL A 4 -7.56 -1.34 33.65
C VAL A 4 -8.27 -1.90 32.42
N VAL A 5 -9.55 -2.25 32.53
CA VAL A 5 -10.37 -2.73 31.41
C VAL A 5 -10.57 -1.65 30.35
N ILE A 6 -10.80 -0.40 30.77
CA ILE A 6 -10.93 0.75 29.84
C ILE A 6 -9.62 0.99 29.09
N LEU A 7 -8.46 0.92 29.77
CA LEU A 7 -7.16 1.09 29.13
C LEU A 7 -6.87 0.00 28.09
N ILE A 8 -7.25 -1.25 28.36
CA ILE A 8 -7.09 -2.36 27.42
C ILE A 8 -7.98 -2.16 26.18
N LEU A 9 -9.23 -1.74 26.38
CA LEU A 9 -10.16 -1.48 25.27
C LEU A 9 -9.68 -0.31 24.38
N VAL A 10 -9.23 0.78 24.98
CA VAL A 10 -8.73 1.95 24.24
C VAL A 10 -7.41 1.63 23.53
N GLY A 11 -6.48 0.95 24.20
CA GLY A 11 -5.21 0.53 23.61
C GLY A 11 -5.40 -0.45 22.46
N GLY A 12 -6.26 -1.45 22.64
CA GLY A 12 -6.61 -2.40 21.58
C GLY A 12 -7.28 -1.74 20.38
N TYR A 13 -8.22 -0.81 20.63
CA TYR A 13 -8.88 -0.04 19.57
C TYR A 13 -7.90 0.81 18.76
N PHE A 14 -6.93 1.45 19.41
CA PHE A 14 -5.96 2.29 18.74
C PHE A 14 -5.00 1.48 17.85
N LEU A 15 -4.55 0.31 18.32
CA LEU A 15 -3.71 -0.62 17.54
C LEU A 15 -4.46 -1.20 16.32
N PHE A 16 -5.74 -1.53 16.48
CA PHE A 16 -6.57 -1.99 15.36
C PHE A 16 -6.79 -0.91 14.31
N ARG A 17 -7.00 0.34 14.74
CA ARG A 17 -7.20 1.48 13.84
C ARG A 17 -5.95 1.85 13.04
N GLN A 18 -4.76 1.71 13.63
CA GLN A 18 -3.49 2.01 12.96
C GLN A 18 -3.08 0.94 11.92
N THR A 19 -3.56 -0.30 12.08
CA THR A 19 -3.31 -1.38 11.11
C THR A 19 -4.09 -1.18 9.79
N GLY A 20 -5.21 -0.43 9.83
CA GLY A 20 -6.02 -0.13 8.65
C GLY A 20 -5.39 0.88 7.68
N SER A 21 -4.59 1.83 8.19
CA SER A 21 -3.99 2.90 7.37
C SER A 21 -2.76 2.43 6.57
N ASN A 22 -2.03 1.42 7.04
CA ASN A 22 -0.82 0.95 6.37
C ASN A 22 -1.11 0.06 5.15
N ARG A 23 -2.32 -0.50 5.03
CA ARG A 23 -2.74 -1.28 3.85
C ARG A 23 -3.10 -0.41 2.65
N PHE A 24 -3.46 0.86 2.86
CA PHE A 24 -3.90 1.74 1.78
C PHE A 24 -2.76 2.18 0.86
N SER A 25 -1.55 2.35 1.42
CA SER A 25 -0.35 2.64 0.63
C SER A 25 0.08 1.44 -0.21
N GLN A 26 0.02 0.22 0.35
CA GLN A 26 0.39 -1.00 -0.37
C GLN A 26 -0.60 -1.34 -1.49
N ALA A 27 -1.90 -1.10 -1.29
CA ALA A 27 -2.92 -1.30 -2.32
C ALA A 27 -2.76 -0.34 -3.52
N LYS A 28 -2.33 0.92 -3.29
CA LYS A 28 -2.06 1.87 -4.37
C LYS A 28 -0.84 1.50 -5.21
N THR A 29 0.25 1.06 -4.57
CA THR A 29 1.45 0.59 -5.28
C THR A 29 1.14 -0.63 -6.15
N SER A 30 0.36 -1.59 -5.63
CA SER A 30 -0.08 -2.77 -6.41
C SER A 30 -0.82 -2.38 -7.68
N ASN A 31 -1.71 -1.38 -7.60
CA ASN A 31 -2.51 -0.95 -8.74
C ASN A 31 -1.65 -0.22 -9.81
N ALA A 32 -0.67 0.59 -9.36
CA ALA A 32 0.23 1.30 -10.27
C ALA A 32 1.17 0.34 -11.03
N GLU A 33 1.71 -0.69 -10.37
CA GLU A 33 2.54 -1.72 -11.03
C GLU A 33 1.74 -2.51 -12.07
N GLU A 34 0.47 -2.83 -11.78
CA GLU A 34 -0.41 -3.60 -12.65
C GLU A 34 -0.79 -2.83 -13.92
N ILE A 35 -1.12 -1.54 -13.78
CA ILE A 35 -1.34 -0.62 -14.90
C ILE A 35 -0.06 -0.50 -15.74
N LEU A 36 1.10 -0.32 -15.10
CA LEU A 36 2.37 -0.18 -15.81
C LEU A 36 2.70 -1.44 -16.63
N LYS A 37 2.47 -2.62 -16.06
CA LYS A 37 2.65 -3.91 -16.73
C LYS A 37 1.70 -4.05 -17.93
N GLN A 38 0.45 -3.63 -17.79
CA GLN A 38 -0.52 -3.68 -18.89
C GLN A 38 -0.05 -2.86 -20.10
N ARG A 39 0.47 -1.64 -19.85
CA ARG A 39 0.97 -0.75 -20.90
C ARG A 39 2.21 -1.29 -21.61
N PHE A 40 3.08 -1.99 -20.88
CA PHE A 40 4.26 -2.64 -21.46
C PHE A 40 3.87 -3.82 -22.36
N VAL A 41 2.98 -4.70 -21.88
CA VAL A 41 2.50 -5.85 -22.66
C VAL A 41 1.70 -5.41 -23.89
N SER A 42 0.96 -4.31 -23.81
CA SER A 42 0.26 -3.74 -24.97
C SER A 42 1.19 -3.04 -25.96
N GLY A 43 2.48 -2.89 -25.66
CA GLY A 43 3.45 -2.18 -26.49
C GLY A 43 3.27 -0.67 -26.50
N GLU A 44 2.54 -0.11 -25.53
CA GLU A 44 2.33 1.34 -25.40
C GLU A 44 3.57 2.05 -24.83
N ILE A 45 4.40 1.31 -24.09
CA ILE A 45 5.67 1.76 -23.55
C ILE A 45 6.78 0.73 -23.85
N ASP A 46 8.00 1.23 -24.03
CA ASP A 46 9.19 0.42 -24.23
C ASP A 46 9.78 -0.08 -22.89
N GLU A 47 10.74 -1.02 -22.97
CA GLU A 47 11.37 -1.64 -21.81
C GLU A 47 12.13 -0.66 -20.92
N ASP A 48 12.82 0.31 -21.51
CA ASP A 48 13.61 1.31 -20.78
C ASP A 48 12.67 2.27 -20.02
N THR A 49 11.55 2.66 -20.64
CA THR A 49 10.48 3.41 -19.97
C THR A 49 9.81 2.61 -18.85
N TYR A 50 9.51 1.32 -19.08
CA TYR A 50 8.96 0.43 -18.07
C TYR A 50 9.87 0.35 -16.83
N ASN A 51 11.17 0.11 -17.04
CA ASN A 51 12.15 -0.03 -15.95
C ASN A 51 12.31 1.26 -15.13
N ARG A 52 12.32 2.43 -15.79
CA ARG A 52 12.35 3.73 -15.10
C ARG A 52 11.12 3.94 -14.21
N MET A 53 9.93 3.71 -14.76
CA MET A 53 8.68 3.91 -14.03
C MET A 53 8.51 2.92 -12.88
N LEU A 54 8.89 1.65 -13.09
CA LEU A 54 8.87 0.62 -12.06
C LEU A 54 9.78 1.00 -10.87
N LYS A 55 10.95 1.57 -11.16
CA LYS A 55 11.86 2.06 -10.13
C LYS A 55 11.23 3.19 -9.32
N THR A 56 10.55 4.14 -9.98
CA THR A 56 9.84 5.24 -9.30
C THR A 56 8.68 4.76 -8.43
N ILE A 57 7.93 3.74 -8.86
CA ILE A 57 6.78 3.20 -8.09
C ILE A 57 7.25 2.45 -6.83
N ARG A 58 8.45 1.86 -6.88
CA ARG A 58 9.04 1.08 -5.79
C ARG A 58 9.94 1.89 -4.85
N THR A 59 10.23 3.15 -5.18
CA THR A 59 11.01 4.09 -4.36
C THR A 59 10.09 4.80 -3.37
#